data_AF-Q9I146-F1
#
_entry.id   AF-Q9I146-F1
#
_cell.length_a   1.000
_cell.length_b   1.000
_cell.length_c   1.000
_cell.angle_alpha   90.00
_cell.angle_beta   90.00
_cell.angle_gamma   90.00
#
_symmetry.space_group_name_H-M   'P 1'
#
loop_
_entity.id
_entity.type
_entity.pdbx_description
1 polymer ?
#
loop_
_entity_poly.entity_id
_entity_poly.type
_entity_poly.pdbx_seq_one_letter_code
_entity_poly.pdbx_strand_id
1 'polypeptide(L)'
;MTAGGIPFTGNGARLSPGRALLCGLALLLCGGEALARQLPSDMLVGFVASAQYPVITLKKPKQSLLRSVLTLGLGKKTVSYSVAPSVRIRTAQNLFIVYGRMPQLKGSFVGLKSDNNGQVKQIWELTEKEALDYVRRPDARFPQ
;
A
#
# COMPACT_ATOMS: atom_id res chain seq x y z
N MET A 1 15.02 -60.20 21.91
CA MET A 1 13.84 -59.63 21.23
C MET A 1 12.98 -58.97 22.29
N THR A 2 13.02 -57.63 22.41
CA THR A 2 12.15 -56.89 23.33
C THR A 2 11.55 -55.71 22.56
N ALA A 3 10.26 -55.82 22.26
CA ALA A 3 9.47 -54.78 21.60
C ALA A 3 9.12 -53.72 22.65
N GLY A 4 9.84 -52.60 22.66
CA GLY A 4 9.49 -51.41 23.43
C GLY A 4 8.38 -50.64 22.72
N GLY A 5 7.13 -50.89 23.10
CA GLY A 5 5.98 -50.09 22.67
C GLY A 5 6.07 -48.69 23.28
N ILE A 6 6.16 -47.66 22.43
CA ILE A 6 6.10 -46.27 22.85
C ILE A 6 4.62 -45.92 23.05
N PRO A 7 4.16 -45.59 24.27
CA PRO A 7 2.78 -45.16 24.48
C PRO A 7 2.60 -43.78 23.83
N PHE A 8 1.84 -43.74 22.74
CA PHE A 8 1.39 -42.50 22.11
C PHE A 8 0.24 -41.93 22.95
N THR A 9 0.57 -41.28 24.07
CA THR A 9 -0.41 -40.59 24.91
C THR A 9 -0.80 -39.29 24.22
N GLY A 10 -1.66 -39.39 23.22
CA GLY A 10 -2.33 -38.24 22.61
C GLY A 10 -3.28 -37.63 23.63
N ASN A 11 -2.76 -36.74 24.47
CA ASN A 11 -3.58 -35.94 25.38
C ASN A 11 -4.33 -34.93 24.50
N GLY A 12 -5.46 -35.36 23.93
CA GLY A 12 -6.39 -34.49 23.23
C GLY A 12 -6.93 -33.49 24.23
N ALA A 13 -6.25 -32.36 24.37
CA ALA A 13 -6.72 -31.23 25.15
C ALA A 13 -8.05 -30.76 24.53
N ARG A 14 -9.17 -31.31 25.00
CA ARG A 14 -10.50 -30.76 24.73
C ARG A 14 -10.54 -29.40 25.40
N LEU A 15 -10.21 -28.37 24.62
CA LEU A 15 -10.49 -26.99 24.98
C LEU A 15 -12.00 -26.90 25.25
N SER A 16 -12.36 -26.53 26.47
CA SER A 16 -13.75 -26.24 26.86
C SER A 16 -14.37 -25.29 25.82
N PRO A 17 -15.65 -25.47 25.44
CA PRO A 17 -16.31 -24.65 24.43
C PRO A 17 -16.18 -23.14 24.71
N GLY A 18 -16.18 -22.73 25.99
CA GLY A 18 -15.97 -21.33 26.37
C GLY A 18 -14.55 -20.82 26.08
N ARG A 19 -13.52 -21.65 26.26
CA ARG A 19 -12.13 -21.29 25.92
C ARG A 19 -11.90 -21.28 24.42
N ALA A 20 -12.52 -22.20 23.68
CA ALA A 20 -12.49 -22.19 22.22
C ALA A 20 -13.15 -20.92 21.66
N LEU A 21 -14.28 -20.49 22.24
CA LEU A 21 -14.96 -19.25 21.86
C LEU A 21 -14.08 -18.02 22.14
N LEU A 22 -13.45 -17.94 23.32
CA LEU A 22 -12.54 -16.85 23.68
C LEU A 22 -11.30 -16.80 22.80
N CYS A 23 -10.70 -17.95 22.48
CA CYS A 23 -9.59 -18.02 21.53
C CYS A 23 -10.03 -17.60 20.12
N GLY A 24 -11.20 -18.04 19.66
CA GLY A 24 -11.77 -17.63 18.38
C GLY A 24 -12.00 -16.12 18.31
N LEU A 25 -12.54 -15.52 19.38
CA LEU A 25 -12.75 -14.07 19.46
C LEU A 25 -11.42 -13.30 19.50
N ALA A 26 -10.43 -13.78 20.26
CA ALA A 26 -9.10 -13.17 20.32
C ALA A 26 -8.39 -13.23 18.95
N LEU A 27 -8.50 -14.34 18.23
CA LEU A 27 -7.99 -14.47 16.86
C LEU A 27 -8.74 -13.57 15.88
N LEU A 28 -10.07 -13.42 16.03
CA LEU A 28 -10.86 -12.53 15.18
C LEU A 28 -10.51 -11.05 15.42
N LEU A 29 -10.23 -10.68 16.67
CA LEU A 29 -9.80 -9.33 17.06
C LEU A 29 -8.37 -9.04 16.59
N CYS A 30 -7.48 -10.04 16.58
CA CYS A 30 -6.09 -9.88 16.18
C CYS A 30 -5.86 -10.02 14.67
N GLY A 31 -6.70 -10.78 13.96
CA GLY A 31 -6.55 -11.07 12.52
C GLY A 31 -6.90 -9.91 11.57
N GLY A 32 -7.33 -8.76 12.10
CA GLY A 32 -7.73 -7.60 11.31
C GLY A 32 -6.58 -6.71 10.84
N GLU A 33 -5.37 -6.92 11.34
CA GLU A 33 -4.19 -6.20 10.86
C GLU A 33 -3.81 -6.78 9.49
N ALA A 34 -4.53 -6.31 8.46
CA ALA A 34 -4.20 -6.52 7.07
C ALA A 34 -2.70 -6.27 6.93
N LEU A 35 -1.96 -7.36 6.70
CA LEU A 35 -0.51 -7.43 6.59
C LEU A 35 0.02 -6.11 6.02
N ALA A 36 0.74 -5.34 6.84
CA ALA A 36 1.31 -4.07 6.43
C ALA A 36 2.05 -4.26 5.10
N ARG A 37 1.44 -3.78 4.02
CA ARG A 37 1.93 -4.11 2.67
C ARG A 37 3.31 -3.50 2.50
N GLN A 38 4.23 -4.27 1.93
CA GLN A 38 5.58 -3.78 1.69
C GLN A 38 5.58 -2.77 0.54
N LEU A 39 5.80 -1.51 0.87
CA LEU A 39 5.92 -0.44 -0.12
C LEU A 39 7.33 -0.44 -0.72
N PRO A 40 7.47 -0.36 -2.04
CA PRO A 40 8.78 -0.21 -2.66
C PRO A 40 9.49 1.05 -2.17
N SER A 41 10.82 1.01 -2.07
CA SER A 41 11.66 2.20 -1.96
C SER A 41 11.79 2.93 -3.31
N ASP A 42 12.24 4.19 -3.24
CA ASP A 42 12.47 5.08 -4.40
C ASP A 42 11.23 5.28 -5.30
N MET A 43 10.07 5.50 -4.68
CA MET A 43 8.87 5.96 -5.36
C MET A 43 8.77 7.48 -5.38
N LEU A 44 8.28 8.01 -6.49
CA LEU A 44 7.83 9.38 -6.62
C LEU A 44 6.42 9.51 -6.06
N VAL A 45 6.23 10.26 -4.98
CA VAL A 45 4.93 10.38 -4.30
C VAL A 45 4.26 11.73 -4.55
N GLY A 46 2.94 11.70 -4.76
CA GLY A 46 2.17 12.93 -4.95
C GLY A 46 0.68 12.71 -5.12
N PHE A 47 -0.08 13.81 -5.09
CA PHE A 47 -1.51 13.80 -5.34
C PHE A 47 -1.79 13.73 -6.84
N VAL A 48 -2.69 12.84 -7.24
CA VAL A 48 -3.11 12.75 -8.65
C VAL A 48 -4.02 13.92 -9.02
N ALA A 49 -3.61 14.71 -10.02
CA ALA A 49 -4.45 15.72 -10.66
C ALA A 49 -5.40 15.08 -11.67
N SER A 50 -4.86 14.19 -12.50
CA SER A 50 -5.56 13.38 -13.49
C SER A 50 -4.78 12.10 -13.75
N ALA A 51 -5.48 11.02 -14.06
CA ALA A 51 -4.86 9.74 -14.38
C ALA A 51 -5.67 9.08 -15.51
N GLN A 52 -5.12 9.08 -16.71
CA GLN A 52 -5.75 8.47 -17.87
C GLN A 52 -4.65 7.99 -18.81
N TYR A 53 -4.59 6.68 -19.03
CA TYR A 53 -3.60 6.10 -19.93
C TYR A 53 -3.57 6.87 -21.28
N PRO A 54 -2.38 7.24 -21.80
CA PRO A 54 -1.04 6.81 -21.38
C PRO A 54 -0.34 7.72 -20.35
N VAL A 55 -1.06 8.62 -19.65
CA VAL A 55 -0.44 9.64 -18.79
C VAL A 55 -1.05 9.66 -17.39
N ILE A 56 -0.20 9.84 -16.38
CA ILE A 56 -0.61 10.21 -15.03
C ILE A 56 0.00 11.56 -14.66
N THR A 57 -0.82 12.46 -14.17
CA THR A 57 -0.43 13.82 -13.83
C THR A 57 -0.53 14.00 -12.32
N LEU A 58 0.60 14.35 -11.71
CA LEU A 58 0.68 14.62 -10.28
C LEU A 58 0.71 16.12 -10.01
N LYS A 59 0.12 16.53 -8.90
CA LYS A 59 0.22 17.90 -8.37
C LYS A 59 1.55 18.04 -7.66
N LYS A 60 2.25 19.15 -7.92
CA LYS A 60 3.45 19.51 -7.18
C LYS A 60 3.07 19.90 -5.75
N PRO A 61 3.57 19.22 -4.70
CA PRO A 61 3.33 19.66 -3.34
C PRO A 61 3.95 21.06 -3.16
N LYS A 62 3.23 21.98 -2.50
CA LYS A 62 3.88 23.17 -1.97
C LYS A 62 4.85 22.70 -0.89
N GLN A 63 6.14 23.01 -1.03
CA GLN A 63 7.18 22.60 -0.07
C GLN A 63 6.84 22.98 1.38
N SER A 64 6.14 24.11 1.58
CA SER A 64 5.69 24.56 2.90
C SER A 64 4.68 23.61 3.57
N LEU A 65 4.05 22.72 2.81
CA LEU A 65 3.00 21.81 3.28
C LEU A 65 3.50 20.38 3.48
N LEU A 66 4.78 20.09 3.25
CA LEU A 66 5.32 18.78 3.61
C LEU A 66 5.25 18.52 5.14
N ARG A 67 5.26 19.58 5.97
CA ARG A 67 4.93 19.47 7.41
C ARG A 67 3.45 19.31 7.70
N SER A 68 2.61 19.69 6.76
CA SER A 68 1.17 19.84 6.89
C SER A 68 0.47 19.05 5.78
N VAL A 69 0.90 17.81 5.54
CA VAL A 69 0.44 16.99 4.38
C VAL A 69 -1.09 16.83 4.35
N LEU A 70 -1.78 17.13 5.44
CA LEU A 70 -3.24 17.14 5.54
C LEU A 70 -3.90 18.52 5.39
N THR A 71 -3.15 19.63 5.41
CA THR A 71 -3.69 20.99 5.45
C THR A 71 -3.25 21.83 4.25
N LEU A 72 -4.09 21.83 3.21
CA LEU A 72 -4.46 23.01 2.43
C LEU A 72 -3.36 23.82 1.74
N GLY A 73 -3.17 23.53 0.44
CA GLY A 73 -2.57 24.47 -0.52
C GLY A 73 -1.91 23.75 -1.68
N LEU A 74 -2.70 22.95 -2.40
CA LEU A 74 -2.24 22.22 -3.58
C LEU A 74 -1.65 23.19 -4.59
N GLY A 75 -0.38 23.00 -4.96
CA GLY A 75 0.28 23.82 -5.98
C GLY A 75 -0.48 23.72 -7.31
N LYS A 76 -0.63 24.86 -8.02
CA LYS A 76 -1.25 24.90 -9.36
C LYS A 76 -0.41 24.18 -10.43
N LYS A 77 0.87 23.92 -10.15
CA LYS A 77 1.78 23.24 -11.06
C LYS A 77 1.53 21.74 -11.01
N THR A 78 1.43 21.14 -12.18
CA THR A 78 1.27 19.71 -12.36
C THR A 78 2.40 19.17 -13.22
N VAL A 79 2.77 17.92 -13.01
CA VAL A 79 3.81 17.22 -13.76
C VAL A 79 3.22 15.92 -14.27
N SER A 80 3.38 15.68 -15.57
CA SER A 80 2.84 14.51 -16.25
C SER A 80 3.92 13.46 -16.47
N TYR A 81 3.58 12.21 -16.23
CA TYR A 81 4.44 11.04 -16.37
C TYR A 81 3.81 10.05 -17.34
N SER A 82 4.62 9.51 -18.25
CA SER A 82 4.19 8.46 -19.17
C SER A 82 3.99 7.15 -18.41
N VAL A 83 2.91 6.43 -18.71
CA VAL A 83 2.53 5.18 -18.03
C VAL A 83 2.74 4.02 -18.98
N ALA A 84 3.49 3.01 -18.53
CA ALA A 84 3.75 1.82 -19.32
C ALA A 84 2.45 1.04 -19.58
N PRO A 85 2.28 0.38 -20.73
CA PRO A 85 1.10 -0.45 -21.01
C PRO A 85 0.97 -1.62 -20.01
N SER A 86 2.09 -2.08 -19.45
CA SER A 86 2.14 -3.13 -18.41
C SER A 86 2.06 -2.58 -16.98
N VAL A 87 1.50 -1.38 -16.78
CA VAL A 87 1.46 -0.76 -15.44
C VAL A 87 0.71 -1.64 -14.44
N ARG A 88 1.29 -1.79 -13.25
CA ARG A 88 0.69 -2.49 -12.13
C ARG A 88 0.16 -1.47 -11.13
N ILE A 89 -1.15 -1.44 -10.92
CA ILE A 89 -1.77 -0.49 -9.99
C ILE A 89 -2.21 -1.28 -8.75
N ARG A 90 -1.71 -0.87 -7.59
CA ARG A 90 -2.10 -1.41 -6.28
C ARG A 90 -2.91 -0.39 -5.51
N THR A 91 -4.13 -0.74 -5.13
CA THR A 91 -5.00 0.11 -4.32
C THR A 91 -4.57 0.11 -2.86
N ALA A 92 -5.08 1.04 -2.06
CA ALA A 92 -4.87 1.10 -0.62
C ALA A 92 -5.19 -0.23 0.10
N GLN A 93 -6.19 -0.97 -0.38
CA GLN A 93 -6.62 -2.28 0.13
C GLN A 93 -5.76 -3.44 -0.40
N ASN A 94 -4.60 -3.14 -0.98
CA ASN A 94 -3.68 -4.09 -1.61
C ASN A 94 -4.32 -4.91 -2.76
N LEU A 95 -5.34 -4.36 -3.41
CA LEU A 95 -5.95 -4.98 -4.59
C LEU A 95 -5.19 -4.57 -5.85
N PHE A 96 -5.12 -5.48 -6.81
CA PHE A 96 -4.57 -5.19 -8.13
C PHE A 96 -5.68 -4.66 -9.05
N ILE A 97 -5.43 -3.51 -9.68
CA ILE A 97 -6.33 -2.97 -10.71
C ILE A 97 -5.58 -2.70 -12.01
N VAL A 98 -6.33 -2.78 -13.11
CA VAL A 98 -5.83 -2.55 -14.47
C VAL A 98 -5.87 -1.07 -14.85
N TYR A 99 -5.10 -0.66 -15.85
CA TYR A 99 -4.98 0.74 -16.29
C TYR A 99 -6.31 1.39 -16.67
N GLY A 100 -7.32 0.62 -17.11
CA GLY A 100 -8.66 1.13 -17.40
C GLY A 100 -9.37 1.78 -16.19
N ARG A 101 -8.91 1.50 -14.96
CA ARG A 101 -9.43 2.08 -13.72
C ARG A 101 -8.61 3.27 -13.21
N MET A 102 -7.56 3.69 -13.93
CA MET A 102 -6.74 4.84 -13.57
C MET A 102 -7.52 6.12 -13.25
N PRO A 103 -8.61 6.47 -13.95
CA PRO A 103 -9.37 7.69 -13.63
C PRO A 103 -9.89 7.75 -12.19
N GLN A 104 -10.04 6.60 -11.52
CA GLN A 104 -10.49 6.50 -10.13
C GLN A 104 -9.42 6.95 -9.13
N LEU A 105 -8.15 6.99 -9.54
CA LEU A 105 -7.03 7.45 -8.70
C LEU A 105 -7.02 8.98 -8.54
N LYS A 106 -7.88 9.71 -9.26
CA LYS A 106 -7.92 11.18 -9.21
C LYS A 106 -8.18 11.65 -7.78
N GLY A 107 -7.27 12.47 -7.26
CA GLY A 107 -7.33 12.97 -5.88
C GLY A 107 -6.65 12.06 -4.85
N SER A 108 -6.37 10.79 -5.17
CA SER A 108 -5.61 9.91 -4.29
C SER A 108 -4.14 10.33 -4.19
N PHE A 109 -3.53 10.03 -3.05
CA PHE A 109 -2.09 10.13 -2.88
C PHE A 109 -1.45 8.84 -3.37
N VAL A 110 -0.58 8.94 -4.38
CA VAL A 110 0.01 7.76 -5.03
C VAL A 110 1.53 7.83 -5.02
N GLY A 111 2.17 6.66 -4.95
CA GLY A 111 3.57 6.45 -5.28
C GLY A 111 3.72 5.88 -6.69
N LEU A 112 4.56 6.50 -7.51
CA LEU A 112 4.90 6.06 -8.86
C LEU A 112 6.30 5.45 -8.84
N LYS A 113 6.42 4.25 -9.40
CA LYS A 113 7.72 3.62 -9.66
C LYS A 113 7.92 3.51 -11.17
N SER A 114 8.92 4.22 -11.66
CA SER A 114 9.29 4.20 -13.06
C SER A 114 10.25 3.05 -13.38
N ASP A 115 10.24 2.62 -14.64
CA ASP A 115 11.24 1.74 -15.22
C ASP A 115 12.47 2.52 -15.72
N ASN A 116 13.42 1.80 -16.33
CA ASN A 116 14.64 2.38 -16.89
C ASN A 116 14.37 3.33 -18.07
N ASN A 117 13.17 3.25 -18.70
CA ASN A 117 12.76 4.13 -19.79
C ASN A 117 12.02 5.37 -19.27
N GLY A 118 11.93 5.54 -17.95
CA GLY A 118 11.19 6.64 -17.31
C GLY A 118 9.67 6.45 -17.33
N GLN A 119 9.16 5.32 -17.82
CA GLN A 119 7.72 5.04 -17.85
C GLN A 119 7.28 4.46 -16.51
N VAL A 120 6.13 4.90 -16.02
CA VAL A 120 5.54 4.41 -14.78
C VAL A 120 5.09 2.96 -14.96
N LYS A 121 5.79 2.05 -14.30
CA LYS A 121 5.52 0.61 -14.32
C LYS A 121 4.70 0.15 -13.13
N GLN A 122 4.75 0.87 -12.01
CA GLN A 122 3.91 0.61 -10.85
C GLN A 122 3.31 1.89 -10.30
N ILE A 123 2.03 1.81 -9.92
CA ILE A 123 1.31 2.85 -9.22
C ILE A 123 0.79 2.24 -7.92
N TRP A 124 1.08 2.90 -6.80
CA TRP A 124 0.66 2.49 -5.48
C TRP A 124 -0.20 3.57 -4.89
N GLU A 125 -1.49 3.31 -4.71
CA GLU A 125 -2.36 4.20 -3.94
C GLU A 125 -2.03 4.03 -2.46
N LEU A 126 -1.54 5.08 -1.83
CA LEU A 126 -1.07 5.10 -0.45
C LEU A 126 -2.21 5.46 0.50
N THR A 127 -2.32 4.73 1.61
CA THR A 127 -3.17 5.15 2.73
C THR A 127 -2.57 6.39 3.39
N GLU A 128 -3.36 7.11 4.19
CA GLU A 128 -2.85 8.28 4.93
C GLU A 128 -1.67 7.93 5.85
N LYS A 129 -1.76 6.79 6.55
CA LYS A 129 -0.67 6.29 7.42
C LYS A 129 0.62 6.07 6.63
N GLU A 130 0.50 5.46 5.46
CA GLU A 130 1.65 5.19 4.58
C GLU A 130 2.18 6.45 3.91
N ALA A 131 1.31 7.37 3.51
CA ALA A 131 1.70 8.66 2.98
C ALA A 131 2.54 9.44 3.99
N LEU A 132 2.10 9.47 5.26
CA LEU A 132 2.84 10.10 6.35
C LEU A 132 4.18 9.41 6.64
N ASP A 133 4.22 8.08 6.60
CA ASP A 133 5.47 7.33 6.75
C ASP A 133 6.44 7.63 5.59
N TYR A 134 5.93 7.58 4.35
CA TYR A 134 6.74 7.74 3.15
C TYR A 134 7.33 9.15 3.03
N VAL A 135 6.54 10.19 3.34
CA VAL A 135 7.00 11.60 3.30
C VAL A 135 8.13 11.86 4.30
N ARG A 136 8.24 11.06 5.37
CA ARG A 136 9.32 11.18 6.37
C ARG A 136 10.60 10.46 5.95
N ARG A 137 10.57 9.64 4.90
CA ARG A 137 11.74 8.90 4.44
C ARG A 137 12.73 9.83 3.72
N PRO A 138 14.04 9.64 3.90
CA PRO A 138 15.05 10.47 3.23
C PRO A 138 15.09 10.28 1.71
N ASP A 139 14.62 9.13 1.21
CA ASP A 139 14.52 8.80 -0.22
C ASP A 139 13.18 9.22 -0.85
N ALA A 140 12.32 9.94 -0.13
CA ALA A 140 11.03 10.39 -0.64
C ALA A 140 11.22 11.40 -1.79
N ARG A 141 10.75 11.05 -2.98
CA ARG A 141 10.80 11.92 -4.15
C ARG A 141 9.45 12.56 -4.40
N PHE A 142 9.45 13.83 -4.74
CA PHE A 142 8.24 14.59 -5.08
C PHE A 142 8.29 15.10 -6.51
N PRO A 143 7.14 15.30 -7.18
CA PRO A 143 7.07 15.88 -8.51
C PRO A 143 7.81 17.21 -8.58
N GLN A 144 8.79 17.32 -9.49
CA GLN A 144 9.61 18.52 -9.68
C GLN A 144 9.13 19.32 -10.88
#